data_AF-A0A7W0X5M7-F1
#
_entry.id   AF-A0A7W0X5M7-F1
#
_cell.length_a   1.000
_cell.length_b   1.000
_cell.length_c   1.000
_cell.angle_alpha   90.00
_cell.angle_beta   90.00
_cell.angle_gamma   90.00
#
_symmetry.space_group_name_H-M   'P 1'
#
loop_
_entity.id
_entity.type
_entity.pdbx_description
1 polymer ?
#
loop_
_entity_poly.entity_id
_entity_poly.type
_entity_poly.pdbx_seq_one_letter_code
_entity_poly.pdbx_strand_id
1 'polypeptide(L)'
;MTAAFTARDPADYAQRLAIVVPYRDRADHLARFLPHITAYFERDKLDCAIRYSVHIVEQLGTATFNRGAVKNAGFLLTRAGTDYVCFHDVDYLPLWADYSFARRPTRLIWHGLDPEPDRAAFLGGVVAFNLADFARINGYSNDYWEWGYEDDDLRERCRRAGLELEFRDGTYSALPHAHHGLTPDGSPTAAAQASARTFTAKLLQGALGFGSEGISTLRFRVVATLQMQRNGIAQPHLLHHQIQLL
;
A
#
# COMPACT_ATOMS: atom_id res chain seq x y z
N MET A 1 -0.67 5.53 -28.87
CA MET A 1 -2.11 5.28 -28.69
C MET A 1 -2.56 6.10 -27.49
N THR A 2 -3.35 7.14 -27.73
CA THR A 2 -3.99 7.93 -26.67
C THR A 2 -4.95 7.03 -25.93
N ALA A 3 -4.66 6.72 -24.66
CA ALA A 3 -5.65 6.09 -23.79
C ALA A 3 -6.82 7.06 -23.71
N ALA A 4 -7.96 6.68 -24.31
CA ALA A 4 -9.19 7.42 -24.15
C ALA A 4 -9.45 7.55 -22.64
N PHE A 5 -9.72 8.76 -22.16
CA PHE A 5 -10.24 8.97 -20.83
C PHE A 5 -11.62 8.31 -20.78
N THR A 6 -11.68 7.03 -20.44
CA THR A 6 -12.94 6.37 -20.14
C THR A 6 -13.43 6.97 -18.85
N ALA A 7 -14.47 7.82 -18.95
CA ALA A 7 -15.16 8.32 -17.77
C ALA A 7 -15.52 7.14 -16.87
N ARG A 8 -15.15 7.24 -15.58
CA ARG A 8 -15.48 6.23 -14.58
C ARG A 8 -16.98 6.19 -14.36
N ASP A 9 -17.49 5.02 -14.00
CA ASP A 9 -18.89 4.87 -13.59
C ASP A 9 -19.09 5.71 -12.31
N PRO A 10 -20.08 6.61 -12.25
CA PRO A 10 -20.41 7.34 -11.02
C PRO A 10 -20.56 6.43 -9.78
N ALA A 11 -21.00 5.18 -9.96
CA ALA A 11 -21.09 4.19 -8.88
C ALA A 11 -19.73 3.83 -8.25
N ASP A 12 -18.61 4.05 -8.96
CA ASP A 12 -17.26 3.78 -8.46
C ASP A 12 -16.85 4.75 -7.35
N TYR A 13 -17.46 5.94 -7.30
CA TYR A 13 -17.21 6.94 -6.27
C TYR A 13 -18.09 6.73 -5.01
N ALA A 14 -19.14 5.91 -5.10
CA ALA A 14 -20.03 5.64 -3.97
C ALA A 14 -19.52 4.57 -3.00
N GLN A 15 -18.46 3.84 -3.38
CA GLN A 15 -17.85 2.77 -2.62
C GLN A 15 -17.03 3.32 -1.44
N ARG A 16 -16.93 2.53 -0.36
CA ARG A 16 -16.14 2.86 0.83
C ARG A 16 -14.69 2.44 0.62
N LEU A 17 -13.75 3.38 0.83
CA LEU A 17 -12.32 3.20 0.66
C LEU A 17 -11.60 3.14 2.00
N ALA A 18 -10.74 2.14 2.20
CA ALA A 18 -9.77 2.13 3.28
C ALA A 18 -8.38 2.43 2.73
N ILE A 19 -7.78 3.55 3.12
CA ILE A 19 -6.39 3.89 2.81
C ILE A 19 -5.52 3.34 3.94
N VAL A 20 -4.75 2.29 3.67
CA VAL A 20 -3.85 1.63 4.61
C VAL A 20 -2.43 2.12 4.36
N VAL A 21 -1.85 2.77 5.37
CA VAL A 21 -0.50 3.33 5.32
C VAL A 21 0.41 2.52 6.23
N PRO A 22 1.30 1.67 5.70
CA PRO A 22 2.28 0.97 6.52
C PRO A 22 3.30 1.97 7.08
N TYR A 23 3.54 1.94 8.39
CA TYR A 23 4.26 3.01 9.07
C TYR A 23 5.24 2.52 10.13
N ARG A 24 6.38 3.21 10.24
CA ARG A 24 7.33 3.16 11.37
C ARG A 24 8.30 4.33 11.27
N ASP A 25 8.54 5.04 12.38
CA ASP A 25 9.63 6.02 12.54
C ASP A 25 9.74 7.08 11.41
N ARG A 26 8.59 7.57 10.93
CA ARG A 26 8.49 8.51 9.80
C ARG A 26 7.66 9.75 10.18
N ALA A 27 7.87 10.29 11.38
CA ALA A 27 7.02 11.32 11.97
C ALA A 27 6.90 12.58 11.09
N ASP A 28 8.01 13.03 10.48
CA ASP A 28 8.02 14.19 9.58
C ASP A 28 7.22 13.93 8.30
N HIS A 29 7.31 12.73 7.73
CA HIS A 29 6.49 12.34 6.58
C HIS A 29 5.02 12.29 6.97
N LEU A 30 4.69 11.68 8.09
CA LEU A 30 3.30 11.56 8.56
C LEU A 30 2.67 12.93 8.83
N ALA A 31 3.43 13.84 9.43
CA ALA A 31 3.01 15.21 9.71
C ALA A 31 2.67 16.00 8.44
N ARG A 32 3.28 15.65 7.30
CA ARG A 32 2.96 16.22 5.97
C ARG A 32 1.86 15.46 5.25
N PHE A 33 1.86 14.13 5.35
CA PHE A 33 0.93 13.25 4.68
C PHE A 33 -0.52 13.45 5.14
N LEU A 34 -0.77 13.42 6.46
CA LEU A 34 -2.13 13.51 7.01
C LEU A 34 -2.90 14.78 6.60
N PRO A 35 -2.36 16.01 6.78
CA PRO A 35 -3.07 17.19 6.35
C PRO A 35 -3.22 17.23 4.83
N HIS A 36 -2.24 16.72 4.07
CA HIS A 36 -2.28 16.71 2.61
C HIS A 36 -3.37 15.77 2.08
N ILE A 37 -3.40 14.50 2.51
CA ILE A 37 -4.37 13.52 2.04
C ILE A 37 -5.80 13.91 2.47
N THR A 38 -5.96 14.47 3.67
CA THR A 38 -7.26 14.99 4.13
C THR A 38 -7.73 16.12 3.22
N ALA A 39 -6.89 17.14 3.00
CA ALA A 39 -7.23 18.25 2.10
C ALA A 39 -7.44 17.78 0.65
N TYR A 40 -6.78 16.70 0.23
CA TYR A 40 -6.92 16.14 -1.11
C TYR A 40 -8.32 15.58 -1.37
N PHE A 41 -8.89 14.85 -0.40
CA PHE A 41 -10.26 14.34 -0.47
C PHE A 41 -11.32 15.40 -0.12
N GLU A 42 -10.97 16.48 0.57
CA GLU A 42 -11.87 17.62 0.86
C GLU A 42 -12.03 18.59 -0.34
N ARG A 43 -11.07 18.60 -1.28
CA ARG A 43 -11.06 19.53 -2.43
C ARG A 43 -12.04 19.10 -3.52
N ASP A 44 -12.60 20.09 -4.23
CA ASP A 44 -13.64 19.91 -5.25
C ASP A 44 -13.13 19.16 -6.50
N LYS A 45 -13.26 17.84 -6.47
CA LYS A 45 -13.09 16.88 -7.58
C LYS A 45 -13.87 15.61 -7.24
N LEU A 46 -14.07 14.70 -8.20
CA LEU A 46 -14.91 13.50 -8.00
C LEU A 46 -14.54 12.65 -6.77
N ASP A 47 -13.28 12.63 -6.36
CA ASP A 47 -12.84 11.90 -5.16
C ASP A 47 -13.46 12.43 -3.86
N CYS A 48 -13.97 13.68 -3.80
CA CYS A 48 -14.64 14.19 -2.61
C CYS A 48 -15.96 13.47 -2.30
N ALA A 49 -16.52 12.75 -3.28
CA ALA A 49 -17.69 11.90 -3.09
C ALA A 49 -17.34 10.54 -2.44
N ILE A 50 -16.05 10.16 -2.41
CA ILE A 50 -15.60 8.87 -1.87
C ILE A 50 -15.68 8.91 -0.35
N ARG A 51 -16.41 7.95 0.23
CA ARG A 51 -16.38 7.70 1.67
C ARG A 51 -15.09 6.97 2.01
N TYR A 52 -14.10 7.69 2.52
CA TYR A 52 -12.79 7.12 2.83
C TYR A 52 -12.49 7.12 4.34
N SER A 53 -11.58 6.24 4.73
CA SER A 53 -10.87 6.27 6.00
C SER A 53 -9.37 6.08 5.78
N VAL A 54 -8.55 6.70 6.62
CA VAL A 54 -7.09 6.57 6.61
C VAL A 54 -6.67 5.82 7.86
N HIS A 55 -5.90 4.77 7.66
CA HIS A 55 -5.43 3.86 8.68
C HIS A 55 -3.90 3.83 8.65
N ILE A 56 -3.28 4.58 9.56
CA ILE A 56 -1.85 4.45 9.81
C ILE A 56 -1.64 3.17 10.60
N VAL A 57 -0.87 2.24 10.07
CA VAL A 57 -0.59 0.95 10.71
C VAL A 57 0.86 0.93 11.12
N GLU A 58 1.12 1.23 12.38
CA GLU A 58 2.45 1.35 12.97
C GLU A 58 2.93 0.02 13.51
N GLN A 59 4.06 -0.47 12.99
CA GLN A 59 4.69 -1.69 13.49
C GLN A 59 5.59 -1.36 14.69
N LEU A 60 5.15 -1.71 15.90
CA LEU A 60 5.93 -1.58 17.12
C LEU A 60 7.01 -2.68 17.26
N GLY A 61 7.94 -2.45 18.19
CA GLY A 61 9.00 -3.38 18.54
C GLY A 61 10.33 -3.11 17.83
N THR A 62 11.30 -3.98 18.07
CA THR A 62 12.68 -3.84 17.57
C THR A 62 12.99 -4.71 16.35
N ALA A 63 12.08 -5.61 15.98
CA ALA A 63 12.20 -6.38 14.75
C ALA A 63 12.22 -5.44 13.55
N THR A 64 12.91 -5.81 12.49
CA THR A 64 12.98 -5.04 11.24
C THR A 64 11.58 -4.79 10.65
N PHE A 65 11.47 -3.75 9.82
CA PHE A 65 10.16 -3.35 9.30
C PHE A 65 9.71 -4.34 8.23
N ASN A 66 8.48 -4.82 8.34
CA ASN A 66 7.88 -5.76 7.40
C ASN A 66 6.68 -5.08 6.73
N ARG A 67 6.96 -4.35 5.64
CA ARG A 67 5.97 -3.52 4.94
C ARG A 67 4.77 -4.36 4.46
N GLY A 68 5.01 -5.55 3.93
CA GLY A 68 3.97 -6.47 3.46
C GLY A 68 3.04 -6.96 4.58
N ALA A 69 3.62 -7.46 5.68
CA ALA A 69 2.84 -7.93 6.84
C ALA A 69 2.01 -6.80 7.48
N VAL A 70 2.55 -5.58 7.53
CA VAL A 70 1.84 -4.40 8.04
C VAL A 70 0.66 -4.02 7.13
N LYS A 71 0.85 -4.05 5.80
CA LYS A 71 -0.25 -3.88 4.83
C LYS A 71 -1.34 -4.95 5.03
N ASN A 72 -0.96 -6.21 5.20
CA ASN A 72 -1.88 -7.31 5.51
C ASN A 72 -2.67 -7.09 6.83
N ALA A 73 -2.01 -6.64 7.89
CA ALA A 73 -2.68 -6.31 9.15
C ALA A 73 -3.70 -5.18 8.96
N GLY A 74 -3.33 -4.13 8.22
CA GLY A 74 -4.24 -3.03 7.87
C GLY A 74 -5.47 -3.49 7.09
N PHE A 75 -5.30 -4.38 6.11
CA PHE A 75 -6.43 -5.01 5.42
C PHE A 75 -7.35 -5.76 6.39
N LEU A 76 -6.79 -6.60 7.28
CA LEU A 76 -7.59 -7.38 8.23
C LEU A 76 -8.37 -6.50 9.21
N LEU A 77 -7.81 -5.36 9.61
CA LEU A 77 -8.45 -4.38 10.49
C LEU A 77 -9.59 -3.61 9.81
N THR A 78 -9.58 -3.47 8.48
CA THR A 78 -10.48 -2.55 7.76
C THR A 78 -11.52 -3.25 6.87
N ARG A 79 -11.26 -4.50 6.45
CA ARG A 79 -12.09 -5.23 5.47
C ARG A 79 -13.58 -5.38 5.82
N ALA A 80 -13.95 -5.31 7.10
CA ALA A 80 -15.35 -5.45 7.52
C ALA A 80 -16.18 -4.18 7.27
N GLY A 81 -15.54 -3.01 7.17
CA GLY A 81 -16.22 -1.72 7.04
C GLY A 81 -16.06 -1.03 5.68
N THR A 82 -15.25 -1.60 4.79
CA THR A 82 -14.88 -0.99 3.51
C THR A 82 -15.31 -1.86 2.32
N ASP A 83 -15.33 -1.30 1.12
CA ASP A 83 -15.63 -2.05 -0.12
C ASP A 83 -14.33 -2.35 -0.91
N TYR A 84 -13.28 -1.56 -0.71
CA TYR A 84 -11.95 -1.75 -1.28
C TYR A 84 -10.86 -1.10 -0.42
N VAL A 85 -9.61 -1.44 -0.70
CA VAL A 85 -8.43 -0.99 0.04
C VAL A 85 -7.44 -0.34 -0.93
N CYS A 86 -6.75 0.71 -0.46
CA CYS A 86 -5.61 1.32 -1.11
C CYS A 86 -4.42 1.27 -0.15
N PHE A 87 -3.36 0.54 -0.50
CA PHE A 87 -2.09 0.57 0.20
C PHE A 87 -1.31 1.78 -0.28
N HIS A 88 -0.90 2.65 0.64
CA HIS A 88 -0.35 3.95 0.31
C HIS A 88 0.92 4.22 1.12
N ASP A 89 2.05 4.38 0.45
CA ASP A 89 3.30 4.79 1.09
C ASP A 89 3.19 6.23 1.62
N VAL A 90 3.65 6.48 2.84
CA VAL A 90 3.46 7.75 3.58
C VAL A 90 4.19 8.94 2.94
N ASP A 91 5.19 8.67 2.13
CA ASP A 91 6.09 9.66 1.51
C ASP A 91 5.64 10.10 0.11
N TYR A 92 4.49 9.64 -0.40
CA TYR A 92 3.92 10.13 -1.66
C TYR A 92 2.68 11.01 -1.39
N LEU A 93 2.71 12.25 -1.87
CA LEU A 93 1.60 13.19 -1.69
C LEU A 93 0.84 13.34 -3.02
N PRO A 94 -0.44 12.92 -3.13
CA PRO A 94 -1.15 13.00 -4.41
C PRO A 94 -1.38 14.46 -4.85
N LEU A 95 -0.97 14.78 -6.07
CA LEU A 95 -1.31 16.03 -6.75
C LEU A 95 -2.54 15.82 -7.65
N TRP A 96 -2.59 14.68 -8.33
CA TRP A 96 -3.73 14.21 -9.13
C TRP A 96 -3.70 12.68 -9.23
N ALA A 97 -4.82 12.01 -8.97
CA ALA A 97 -4.97 10.56 -8.98
C ALA A 97 -6.46 10.23 -8.96
N ASP A 98 -6.82 9.03 -9.41
CA ASP A 98 -8.19 8.52 -9.44
C ASP A 98 -8.34 7.40 -8.40
N TYR A 99 -8.78 7.77 -7.20
CA TYR A 99 -9.01 6.86 -6.07
C TYR A 99 -10.34 6.11 -6.13
N SER A 100 -11.13 6.25 -7.21
CA SER A 100 -12.40 5.54 -7.36
C SER A 100 -12.23 4.01 -7.27
N PHE A 101 -13.34 3.29 -7.09
CA PHE A 101 -13.33 1.84 -6.88
C PHE A 101 -12.41 1.07 -7.86
N ALA A 102 -11.52 0.24 -7.28
CA ALA A 102 -10.60 -0.60 -8.04
C ALA A 102 -11.22 -1.99 -8.28
N ARG A 103 -11.80 -2.21 -9.47
CA ARG A 103 -12.42 -3.49 -9.86
C ARG A 103 -11.41 -4.64 -10.04
N ARG A 104 -10.13 -4.33 -10.10
CA ARG A 104 -9.00 -5.26 -10.23
C ARG A 104 -7.79 -4.65 -9.50
N PRO A 105 -6.66 -5.36 -9.34
CA PRO A 105 -5.44 -4.75 -8.79
C PRO A 105 -5.02 -3.54 -9.63
N THR A 106 -4.94 -2.37 -9.00
CA THR A 106 -4.74 -1.09 -9.70
C THR A 106 -3.59 -0.31 -9.09
N ARG A 107 -2.56 0.02 -9.88
CA ARG A 107 -1.54 1.00 -9.45
C ARG A 107 -2.07 2.41 -9.69
N LEU A 108 -2.00 3.27 -8.68
CA LEU A 108 -2.49 4.66 -8.73
C LEU A 108 -1.38 5.69 -8.95
N ILE A 109 -0.11 5.33 -8.74
CA ILE A 109 1.04 6.22 -8.86
C ILE A 109 1.87 5.93 -10.10
N TRP A 110 2.31 7.00 -10.78
CA TRP A 110 3.34 6.91 -11.80
C TRP A 110 4.23 8.13 -11.84
N HIS A 111 3.64 9.32 -12.01
CA HIS A 111 4.42 10.55 -12.08
C HIS A 111 4.85 10.96 -10.68
N GLY A 112 6.15 11.15 -10.47
CA GLY A 112 6.76 11.47 -9.17
C GLY A 112 7.59 10.34 -8.56
N LEU A 113 7.63 9.16 -9.19
CA LEU A 113 8.60 8.11 -8.85
C LEU A 113 9.99 8.53 -9.34
N ASP A 114 10.99 8.48 -8.46
CA ASP A 114 12.39 8.74 -8.79
C ASP A 114 13.31 7.81 -7.98
N PRO A 115 14.12 6.95 -8.63
CA PRO A 115 14.17 6.72 -10.08
C PRO A 115 12.88 6.07 -10.62
N GLU A 116 12.57 6.31 -11.89
CA GLU A 116 11.42 5.68 -12.55
C GLU A 116 11.67 4.17 -12.70
N PRO A 117 10.81 3.30 -12.14
CA PRO A 117 10.95 1.85 -12.24
C PRO A 117 10.45 1.35 -13.60
N ASP A 118 10.69 0.07 -13.92
CA ASP A 118 10.07 -0.56 -15.10
C ASP A 118 8.54 -0.53 -14.97
N ARG A 119 7.89 0.22 -15.87
CA ARG A 119 6.43 0.44 -15.88
C ARG A 119 5.63 -0.85 -15.90
N ALA A 120 6.07 -1.83 -16.68
CA ALA A 120 5.37 -3.10 -16.83
C ALA A 120 5.56 -4.00 -15.60
N ALA A 121 6.65 -3.78 -14.85
CA ALA A 121 7.02 -4.56 -13.68
C ALA A 121 6.54 -3.98 -12.34
N PHE A 122 6.32 -2.67 -12.26
CA PHE A 122 6.13 -2.00 -10.98
C PHE A 122 4.67 -2.02 -10.48
N LEU A 123 4.47 -2.62 -9.30
CA LEU A 123 3.21 -2.64 -8.54
C LEU A 123 3.45 -2.22 -7.08
N GLY A 124 3.99 -1.03 -6.87
CA GLY A 124 4.32 -0.48 -5.54
C GLY A 124 3.89 0.98 -5.34
N GLY A 125 4.27 1.57 -4.22
CA GLY A 125 3.99 2.97 -3.85
C GLY A 125 2.54 3.22 -3.44
N VAL A 126 1.62 3.24 -4.40
CA VAL A 126 0.18 3.43 -4.17
C VAL A 126 -0.62 2.46 -5.03
N VAL A 127 -1.23 1.47 -4.37
CA VAL A 127 -1.88 0.34 -5.04
C VAL A 127 -3.23 0.04 -4.40
N ALA A 128 -4.28 0.00 -5.22
CA ALA A 128 -5.64 -0.30 -4.80
C ALA A 128 -6.08 -1.71 -5.23
N PHE A 129 -6.92 -2.33 -4.42
CA PHE A 129 -7.50 -3.64 -4.65
C PHE A 129 -8.96 -3.67 -4.16
N ASN A 130 -9.85 -4.32 -4.90
CA ASN A 130 -11.07 -4.84 -4.29
C ASN A 130 -10.72 -5.94 -3.27
N LEU A 131 -11.60 -6.14 -2.28
CA LEU A 131 -11.31 -7.06 -1.18
C LEU A 131 -11.23 -8.53 -1.63
N ALA A 132 -11.99 -8.91 -2.67
CA ALA A 132 -12.06 -10.28 -3.16
C ALA A 132 -10.74 -10.71 -3.81
N ASP A 133 -10.17 -9.87 -4.67
CA ASP A 133 -8.90 -10.14 -5.35
C ASP A 133 -7.74 -10.14 -4.36
N PHE A 134 -7.70 -9.19 -3.42
CA PHE A 134 -6.66 -9.17 -2.39
C PHE A 134 -6.72 -10.41 -1.49
N ALA A 135 -7.92 -10.85 -1.10
CA ALA A 135 -8.11 -12.09 -0.35
C ALA A 135 -7.75 -13.33 -1.17
N ARG A 136 -8.10 -13.35 -2.46
CA ARG A 136 -7.82 -14.46 -3.40
C ARG A 136 -6.33 -14.74 -3.54
N ILE A 137 -5.49 -13.71 -3.51
CA ILE A 137 -4.03 -13.86 -3.58
C ILE A 137 -3.38 -14.05 -2.20
N ASN A 138 -4.18 -14.20 -1.14
CA ASN A 138 -3.73 -14.25 0.24
C ASN A 138 -2.94 -12.99 0.66
N GLY A 139 -3.21 -11.83 0.05
CA GLY A 139 -2.52 -10.56 0.32
C GLY A 139 -1.02 -10.57 -0.01
N TYR A 140 -0.29 -9.67 0.65
CA TYR A 140 1.18 -9.59 0.55
C TYR A 140 1.85 -10.81 1.21
N SER A 141 3.11 -11.06 0.85
CA SER A 141 3.99 -11.96 1.58
C SER A 141 4.39 -11.37 2.95
N ASN A 142 4.41 -12.20 3.98
CA ASN A 142 4.92 -11.88 5.31
C ASN A 142 6.42 -12.19 5.45
N ASP A 143 7.08 -12.72 4.42
CA ASP A 143 8.47 -13.21 4.51
C ASP A 143 9.53 -12.13 4.23
N TYR A 144 9.10 -10.91 3.85
CA TYR A 144 10.01 -9.82 3.50
C TYR A 144 10.23 -8.88 4.67
N TRP A 145 11.40 -9.01 5.28
CA TRP A 145 11.87 -8.19 6.39
C TRP A 145 12.92 -7.20 5.88
N GLU A 146 12.67 -5.90 6.10
CA GLU A 146 13.33 -4.75 5.47
C GLU A 146 12.94 -4.51 3.99
N TRP A 147 13.90 -4.10 3.16
CA TRP A 147 13.66 -3.47 1.87
C TRP A 147 13.68 -4.49 0.72
N GLY A 148 12.67 -4.40 -0.14
CA GLY A 148 12.65 -5.02 -1.47
C GLY A 148 11.85 -6.31 -1.59
N TYR A 149 11.44 -6.58 -2.84
CA TYR A 149 10.77 -7.80 -3.32
C TYR A 149 9.36 -8.09 -2.82
N GLU A 150 8.80 -7.34 -1.87
CA GLU A 150 7.44 -7.63 -1.41
C GLU A 150 6.37 -7.11 -2.39
N ASP A 151 6.64 -6.01 -3.09
CA ASP A 151 5.81 -5.53 -4.20
C ASP A 151 5.97 -6.43 -5.46
N ASP A 152 7.18 -6.98 -5.69
CA ASP A 152 7.44 -7.95 -6.76
C ASP A 152 6.72 -9.28 -6.51
N ASP A 153 6.74 -9.77 -5.27
CA ASP A 153 5.99 -10.96 -4.82
C ASP A 153 4.47 -10.74 -4.98
N LEU A 154 3.95 -9.57 -4.58
CA LEU A 154 2.54 -9.21 -4.79
C LEU A 154 2.17 -9.28 -6.28
N ARG A 155 3.00 -8.72 -7.16
CA ARG A 155 2.78 -8.77 -8.60
C ARG A 155 2.78 -10.20 -9.12
N GLU A 156 3.72 -11.02 -8.67
CA GLU A 156 3.80 -12.43 -9.08
C GLU A 156 2.59 -13.23 -8.60
N ARG A 157 2.06 -12.94 -7.41
CA ARG A 157 0.78 -13.52 -6.94
C ARG A 157 -0.38 -13.13 -7.83
N CYS A 158 -0.50 -11.85 -8.18
CA CYS A 158 -1.54 -11.38 -9.10
C CYS A 158 -1.46 -12.11 -10.45
N ARG A 159 -0.25 -12.19 -11.02
CA ARG A 159 0.01 -12.89 -12.28
C ARG A 159 -0.39 -14.37 -12.21
N ARG A 160 0.00 -15.07 -11.14
CA ARG A 160 -0.32 -16.50 -10.93
C ARG A 160 -1.80 -16.75 -10.70
N ALA A 161 -2.51 -15.81 -10.08
CA ALA A 161 -3.95 -15.88 -9.92
C ALA A 161 -4.73 -15.47 -11.19
N GLY A 162 -4.04 -15.06 -12.26
CA GLY A 162 -4.68 -14.61 -13.50
C GLY A 162 -5.44 -13.30 -13.33
N LEU A 163 -4.99 -12.44 -12.40
CA LEU A 163 -5.57 -11.11 -12.21
C LEU A 163 -4.94 -10.12 -13.20
N GLU A 164 -5.78 -9.44 -13.97
CA GLU A 164 -5.35 -8.35 -14.83
C GLU A 164 -5.04 -7.11 -13.99
N LEU A 165 -3.88 -6.49 -14.24
CA LEU A 165 -3.53 -5.23 -13.59
C LEU A 165 -4.15 -4.04 -14.35
N GLU A 166 -4.57 -3.03 -13.62
CA GLU A 166 -4.91 -1.71 -14.15
C GLU A 166 -3.85 -0.68 -13.73
N PHE A 167 -3.60 0.30 -14.59
CA PHE A 167 -2.69 1.40 -14.31
C PHE A 167 -3.45 2.73 -14.45
N ARG A 168 -3.62 3.44 -13.33
CA ARG A 168 -4.14 4.80 -13.27
C ARG A 168 -2.98 5.69 -12.91
N ASP A 169 -2.30 6.22 -13.91
CA ASP A 169 -1.01 6.91 -13.74
C ASP A 169 -1.18 8.30 -13.10
N GLY A 170 -1.44 8.33 -11.80
CA GLY A 170 -1.53 9.55 -11.01
C GLY A 170 -0.18 10.23 -10.84
N THR A 171 -0.25 11.53 -10.54
CA THR A 171 0.83 12.43 -10.23
C THR A 171 0.92 12.68 -8.74
N TYR A 172 2.10 12.45 -8.19
CA TYR A 172 2.42 12.57 -6.78
C TYR A 172 3.67 13.42 -6.61
N SER A 173 3.75 14.14 -5.50
CA SER A 173 5.00 14.72 -5.02
C SER A 173 5.63 13.73 -4.06
N ALA A 174 6.79 13.18 -4.41
CA ALA A 174 7.59 12.40 -3.48
C ALA A 174 8.21 13.31 -2.42
N LEU A 175 8.08 12.92 -1.16
CA LEU A 175 8.84 13.51 -0.06
C LEU A 175 10.26 12.94 -0.08
N PRO A 176 11.28 13.69 0.36
CA PRO A 176 12.64 13.16 0.46
C PRO A 176 12.67 11.89 1.31
N HIS A 177 13.17 10.79 0.75
CA HIS A 177 13.29 9.51 1.41
C HIS A 177 14.57 8.82 0.96
N ALA A 178 15.22 8.10 1.87
CA ALA A 178 16.40 7.31 1.54
C ALA A 178 15.97 5.97 0.95
N HIS A 179 16.64 5.54 -0.12
CA HIS A 179 16.47 4.21 -0.66
C HIS A 179 17.23 3.19 0.22
N HIS A 180 16.57 2.67 1.26
CA HIS A 180 17.19 1.76 2.25
C HIS A 180 17.60 0.39 1.69
N GLY A 181 17.29 0.10 0.42
CA GLY A 181 17.76 -1.09 -0.27
C GLY A 181 19.21 -1.03 -0.75
N LEU A 182 19.83 0.16 -0.77
CA LEU A 182 21.17 0.36 -1.32
C LEU A 182 22.10 0.97 -0.27
N THR A 183 23.36 0.57 -0.29
CA THR A 183 24.46 1.24 0.42
C THR A 183 24.88 2.51 -0.33
N PRO A 184 25.70 3.40 0.28
CA PRO A 184 26.12 4.65 -0.35
C PRO A 184 26.87 4.49 -1.68
N ASP A 185 27.49 3.33 -1.92
CA ASP A 185 28.16 2.98 -3.18
C ASP A 185 27.20 2.42 -4.25
N GLY A 186 25.90 2.35 -3.96
CA GLY A 186 24.86 1.84 -4.85
C GLY A 186 24.74 0.32 -4.88
N SER A 187 25.45 -0.43 -4.04
CA SER A 187 25.28 -1.88 -3.95
C SER A 187 24.09 -2.28 -3.06
N PRO A 188 23.45 -3.45 -3.27
CA PRO A 188 22.34 -3.88 -2.43
C PRO A 188 22.77 -4.17 -0.99
N THR A 189 22.01 -3.69 -0.01
CA THR A 189 22.25 -3.99 1.41
C THR A 189 22.11 -5.49 1.71
N ALA A 190 22.70 -5.96 2.82
CA ALA A 190 22.60 -7.36 3.21
C ALA A 190 21.14 -7.84 3.34
N ALA A 191 20.24 -6.96 3.79
CA ALA A 191 18.83 -7.25 3.88
C ALA A 191 18.14 -7.28 2.50
N ALA A 192 18.45 -6.33 1.60
CA ALA A 192 17.96 -6.39 0.22
C ALA A 192 18.42 -7.67 -0.50
N GLN A 193 19.66 -8.11 -0.25
CA GLN A 193 20.16 -9.39 -0.75
C GLN A 193 19.43 -10.59 -0.13
N ALA A 194 19.05 -10.52 1.14
CA ALA A 194 18.25 -11.56 1.79
C ALA A 194 16.84 -11.65 1.18
N SER A 195 16.17 -10.51 0.97
CA SER A 195 14.89 -10.42 0.27
C SER A 195 14.98 -11.00 -1.15
N ALA A 196 16.07 -10.70 -1.88
CA ALA A 196 16.32 -11.26 -3.20
C ALA A 196 16.44 -12.79 -3.18
N ARG A 197 17.15 -13.35 -2.19
CA ARG A 197 17.28 -14.81 -1.99
C ARG A 197 15.92 -15.45 -1.68
N THR A 198 15.12 -14.82 -0.81
CA THR A 198 13.76 -15.26 -0.51
C THR A 198 12.89 -15.31 -1.76
N PHE A 199 12.86 -14.22 -2.54
CA PHE A 199 12.09 -14.16 -3.79
C PHE A 199 12.57 -15.21 -4.81
N THR A 200 13.88 -15.37 -4.97
CA THR A 200 14.46 -16.38 -5.87
C THR A 200 14.06 -17.80 -5.43
N ALA A 201 14.11 -18.10 -4.13
CA ALA A 201 13.68 -19.39 -3.60
C ALA A 201 12.19 -19.65 -3.86
N LYS A 202 11.33 -18.63 -3.71
CA LYS A 202 9.89 -18.73 -4.04
C LYS A 202 9.67 -18.98 -5.53
N LEU A 203 10.40 -18.30 -6.42
CA LEU A 203 10.35 -18.55 -7.86
C LEU A 203 10.70 -20.00 -8.20
N LEU A 204 11.74 -20.57 -7.60
CA LEU A 204 12.16 -21.96 -7.80
C LEU A 204 11.12 -22.98 -7.33
N GLN A 205 10.31 -22.64 -6.34
CA GLN A 205 9.20 -23.48 -5.86
C GLN A 205 7.95 -23.42 -6.76
N GLY A 206 7.95 -22.54 -7.78
CA GLY A 206 6.84 -22.42 -8.71
C GLY A 206 5.53 -22.04 -8.00
N ALA A 207 4.46 -22.80 -8.24
CA ALA A 207 3.13 -22.50 -7.69
C ALA A 207 3.08 -22.56 -6.15
N LEU A 208 3.95 -23.35 -5.52
CA LEU A 208 3.97 -23.50 -4.06
C LEU A 208 4.67 -22.34 -3.34
N GLY A 209 5.52 -21.60 -4.05
CA GLY A 209 6.29 -20.49 -3.48
C GLY A 209 5.48 -19.23 -3.20
N PHE A 210 4.27 -19.09 -3.76
CA PHE A 210 3.48 -17.86 -3.68
C PHE A 210 2.06 -18.15 -3.19
N GLY A 211 1.56 -17.32 -2.28
CA GLY A 211 0.18 -17.41 -1.79
C GLY A 211 -0.06 -18.46 -0.70
N SER A 212 0.91 -19.33 -0.39
CA SER A 212 0.83 -20.30 0.72
C SER A 212 0.92 -19.63 2.11
N GLU A 213 1.52 -18.45 2.18
CA GLU A 213 1.52 -17.57 3.35
C GLU A 213 0.98 -16.18 2.96
N GLY A 214 0.49 -15.43 3.95
CA GLY A 214 -0.02 -14.08 3.76
C GLY A 214 -1.06 -13.72 4.81
N ILE A 215 -2.21 -13.14 4.44
CA ILE A 215 -3.24 -12.75 5.42
C ILE A 215 -3.75 -13.93 6.28
N SER A 216 -3.77 -15.15 5.74
CA SER A 216 -4.25 -16.35 6.44
C SER A 216 -3.25 -16.90 7.47
N THR A 217 -1.97 -16.57 7.33
CA THR A 217 -0.90 -17.03 8.22
C THR A 217 -0.35 -15.92 9.11
N LEU A 218 -0.67 -14.65 8.81
CA LEU A 218 -0.22 -13.50 9.57
C LEU A 218 -0.68 -13.57 11.03
N ARG A 219 0.27 -13.39 11.94
CA ARG A 219 0.00 -13.24 13.37
C ARG A 219 0.42 -11.85 13.83
N PHE A 220 -0.51 -11.14 14.44
CA PHE A 220 -0.26 -9.83 15.03
C PHE A 220 -1.24 -9.59 16.17
N ARG A 221 -0.91 -8.63 17.04
CA ARG A 221 -1.82 -8.07 18.03
C ARG A 221 -1.95 -6.57 17.84
N VAL A 222 -3.14 -6.04 18.07
CA VAL A 222 -3.35 -4.59 18.20
C VAL A 222 -2.99 -4.19 19.62
N VAL A 223 -1.99 -3.33 19.76
CA VAL A 223 -1.57 -2.77 21.06
C VAL A 223 -2.46 -1.57 21.41
N ALA A 224 -2.72 -0.70 20.45
CA ALA A 224 -3.61 0.43 20.61
C ALA A 224 -4.25 0.83 19.28
N THR A 225 -5.40 1.50 19.35
CA THR A 225 -5.97 2.23 18.22
C THR A 225 -6.33 3.63 18.71
N LEU A 226 -5.67 4.63 18.15
CA LEU A 226 -5.82 6.03 18.52
C LEU A 226 -6.59 6.75 17.42
N GLN A 227 -7.62 7.51 17.80
CA GLN A 227 -8.32 8.40 16.88
C GLN A 227 -7.52 9.69 16.74
N MET A 228 -7.22 10.08 15.51
CA MET A 228 -6.45 11.31 15.26
C MET A 228 -7.32 12.54 15.49
N GLN A 229 -6.67 13.66 15.79
CA GLN A 229 -7.33 14.95 16.00
C GLN A 229 -6.77 16.00 15.04
N ARG A 230 -7.65 16.90 14.56
CA ARG A 230 -7.31 18.10 13.78
C ARG A 230 -7.84 19.30 14.56
N ASN A 231 -6.94 20.19 15.00
CA ASN A 231 -7.28 21.36 15.82
C ASN A 231 -8.10 21.00 17.09
N GLY A 232 -7.75 19.90 17.76
CA GLY A 232 -8.46 19.40 18.95
C GLY A 232 -9.79 18.68 18.68
N ILE A 233 -10.20 18.55 17.40
CA ILE A 233 -11.42 17.86 17.00
C ILE A 233 -11.07 16.47 16.50
N ALA A 234 -11.68 15.45 17.12
CA ALA A 234 -11.51 14.05 16.73
C ALA A 234 -11.98 13.80 15.29
N GLN A 235 -11.17 13.07 14.52
CA GLN A 235 -11.42 12.74 13.12
C GLN A 235 -11.75 11.25 13.03
N PRO A 236 -13.04 10.84 12.99
CA PRO A 236 -13.44 9.42 13.07
C PRO A 236 -12.97 8.57 11.90
N HIS A 237 -12.63 9.19 10.79
CA HIS A 237 -12.12 8.53 9.60
C HIS A 237 -10.57 8.46 9.58
N LEU A 238 -9.87 9.00 10.58
CA LEU A 238 -8.39 8.98 10.68
C LEU A 238 -7.97 8.21 11.94
N LEU A 239 -7.37 7.03 11.73
CA LEU A 239 -7.04 6.09 12.80
C LEU A 239 -5.55 5.74 12.76
N HIS A 240 -4.95 5.65 13.94
CA HIS A 240 -3.59 5.18 14.14
C HIS A 240 -3.61 3.86 14.91
N HIS A 241 -3.34 2.77 14.21
CA HIS A 241 -3.25 1.43 14.78
C HIS A 241 -1.80 1.12 15.12
N GLN A 242 -1.52 0.90 16.39
CA GLN A 242 -0.22 0.40 16.84
C GLN A 242 -0.32 -1.11 16.95
N ILE A 243 0.45 -1.82 16.14
CA ILE A 243 0.43 -3.28 16.07
C ILE A 243 1.79 -3.87 16.44
N GLN A 244 1.78 -5.09 16.93
CA GLN A 244 2.97 -5.90 17.09
C GLN A 244 2.80 -7.20 16.30
N LEU A 245 3.72 -7.46 15.36
CA LEU A 245 3.82 -8.74 14.67
C LEU A 245 4.32 -9.82 15.65
N LEU A 246 3.78 -11.03 15.54
CA LEU A 246 4.01 -12.15 16.48
C LEU A 246 4.74 -13.31 15.80
#